data_AF-A0A6N6N4G8-F1
#
_entry.id   AF-A0A6N6N4G8-F1
#
_cell.length_a   1.000
_cell.length_b   1.000
_cell.length_c   1.000
_cell.angle_alpha   90.00
_cell.angle_beta   90.00
_cell.angle_gamma   90.00
#
_symmetry.space_group_name_H-M   'P 1'
#
loop_
_entity.id
_entity.type
_entity.pdbx_description
1 polymer ?
#
loop_
_entity_poly.entity_id
_entity_poly.type
_entity_poly.pdbx_seq_one_letter_code
_entity_poly.pdbx_strand_id
1 'polypeptide(L)'
;MHPLGISDEEWNQLTPEQKLEAHKQEEANRLERMRLRQEEEKRRQQEQKRREKLELEQDLAAGMLMQYHPEVVRVIGGKDNDFQELILSLQRPAYVDKVVFHADDLIGKHHEGKLAVYADGVLIKDRIDIKKRGKWHQVLVARLARNISFRAVDDEVHVNRVKVYGSWVSQGDRQYYYFR
;
A
#
# COMPACT_ATOMS: atom_id res chain seq x y z
N MET A 1 -4.10 5.90 -43.12
CA MET A 1 -3.08 4.91 -42.72
C MET A 1 -3.62 3.55 -43.09
N HIS A 2 -2.96 2.87 -44.03
CA HIS A 2 -3.34 1.53 -44.49
C HIS A 2 -2.77 0.45 -43.56
N PRO A 3 -3.34 -0.77 -43.58
CA PRO A 3 -2.86 -1.88 -42.77
C PRO A 3 -1.35 -2.07 -42.85
N LEU A 4 -0.74 -2.50 -41.74
CA LEU A 4 0.70 -2.79 -41.65
C LEU A 4 1.62 -1.57 -41.91
N GLY A 5 1.07 -0.35 -41.95
CA GLY A 5 1.84 0.87 -42.20
C GLY A 5 2.19 1.10 -43.66
N ILE A 6 1.48 0.46 -44.59
CA ILE A 6 1.66 0.60 -46.04
C ILE A 6 1.33 2.04 -46.49
N SER A 7 2.07 2.56 -47.47
CA SER A 7 1.84 3.89 -48.04
C SER A 7 0.61 3.92 -48.98
N ASP A 8 0.05 5.10 -49.21
CA ASP A 8 -1.15 5.26 -50.06
C ASP A 8 -0.88 4.85 -51.53
N GLU A 9 0.34 5.06 -52.04
CA GLU A 9 0.76 4.66 -53.39
C GLU A 9 0.85 3.14 -53.55
N GLU A 10 1.46 2.46 -52.59
CA GLU A 10 1.57 1.00 -52.57
C GLU A 10 0.20 0.35 -52.39
N TRP A 11 -0.66 0.91 -51.53
CA TRP A 11 -2.00 0.39 -51.31
C TRP A 11 -2.88 0.44 -52.56
N ASN A 12 -2.76 1.49 -53.37
CA ASN A 12 -3.56 1.62 -54.60
C ASN A 12 -3.15 0.63 -55.70
N GLN A 13 -1.93 0.08 -55.64
CA GLN A 13 -1.43 -0.93 -56.58
C GLN A 13 -1.83 -2.36 -56.20
N LEU A 14 -2.31 -2.60 -54.97
CA LEU A 14 -2.72 -3.93 -54.51
C LEU A 14 -4.04 -4.37 -55.13
N THR A 15 -4.13 -5.67 -55.47
CA THR A 15 -5.38 -6.30 -55.88
C THR A 15 -6.39 -6.37 -54.71
N PRO A 16 -7.70 -6.51 -54.99
CA PRO A 16 -8.69 -6.68 -53.93
C PRO A 16 -8.38 -7.83 -52.95
N GLU A 17 -7.81 -8.93 -53.44
CA GLU A 17 -7.41 -10.08 -52.63
C GLU A 17 -6.24 -9.74 -51.70
N GLN A 18 -5.22 -9.04 -52.20
CA GLN A 18 -4.06 -8.60 -51.41
C GLN A 18 -4.46 -7.59 -50.32
N LYS A 19 -5.41 -6.70 -50.60
CA LYS A 19 -5.97 -5.76 -49.60
C LYS A 19 -6.70 -6.51 -48.48
N LEU A 20 -7.49 -7.53 -48.83
CA LEU A 20 -8.20 -8.36 -47.86
C LEU A 20 -7.22 -9.15 -46.98
N GLU A 21 -6.14 -9.68 -47.57
CA GLU A 21 -5.09 -10.40 -46.85
C GLU A 21 -4.32 -9.48 -45.89
N ALA A 22 -3.94 -8.27 -46.33
CA ALA A 22 -3.29 -7.27 -45.48
C ALA A 22 -4.15 -6.89 -44.26
N HIS A 23 -5.46 -6.72 -44.45
CA HIS A 23 -6.40 -6.48 -43.34
C HIS A 23 -6.49 -7.67 -42.38
N LYS A 24 -6.59 -8.91 -42.89
CA LYS A 24 -6.60 -10.12 -42.06
C LYS A 24 -5.32 -10.26 -41.24
N GLN A 25 -4.18 -9.95 -41.83
CA GLN A 25 -2.89 -10.04 -41.16
C GLN A 25 -2.71 -8.95 -40.10
N GLU A 26 -3.17 -7.73 -40.35
CA GLU A 26 -3.20 -6.68 -39.33
C GLU A 26 -4.13 -7.04 -38.16
N GLU A 27 -5.30 -7.62 -38.44
CA GLU A 27 -6.23 -8.08 -37.40
C GLU A 27 -5.61 -9.22 -36.56
N ALA A 28 -4.94 -10.18 -37.21
CA ALA A 28 -4.21 -11.25 -36.54
C ALA A 28 -3.09 -10.68 -35.64
N ASN A 29 -2.28 -9.74 -36.17
CA ASN A 29 -1.23 -9.06 -35.40
C ASN A 29 -1.81 -8.28 -34.21
N ARG A 30 -2.98 -7.64 -34.38
CA ARG A 30 -3.66 -6.92 -33.30
C ARG A 30 -4.13 -7.89 -32.21
N LEU A 31 -4.74 -9.02 -32.57
CA LEU A 31 -5.17 -10.06 -31.64
C LEU A 31 -3.99 -10.66 -30.86
N GLU A 32 -2.88 -10.94 -31.55
CA GLU A 32 -1.67 -11.45 -30.93
C GLU A 32 -1.07 -10.45 -29.93
N ARG A 33 -0.95 -9.17 -30.31
CA ARG A 33 -0.49 -8.10 -29.40
C ARG A 33 -1.40 -7.92 -28.18
N MET A 34 -2.71 -8.16 -28.31
CA MET A 34 -3.63 -8.13 -27.17
C MET A 34 -3.42 -9.35 -26.26
N ARG A 35 -3.26 -10.55 -26.82
CA ARG A 35 -2.96 -11.77 -26.05
C ARG A 35 -1.65 -11.64 -25.27
N LEU A 36 -0.58 -11.17 -25.91
CA LEU A 36 0.71 -10.94 -25.26
C LEU A 36 0.60 -9.93 -24.11
N ARG A 37 -0.14 -8.82 -24.30
CA ARG A 37 -0.39 -7.84 -23.22
C ARG A 37 -1.15 -8.47 -22.06
N GLN A 38 -2.20 -9.23 -22.33
CA GLN A 38 -2.98 -9.91 -21.28
C GLN A 38 -2.15 -10.97 -20.54
N GLU A 39 -1.32 -11.71 -21.25
CA GLU A 39 -0.44 -12.71 -20.65
C GLU A 39 0.65 -12.06 -19.78
N GLU A 40 1.26 -10.99 -20.26
CA GLU A 40 2.23 -10.21 -19.50
C GLU A 40 1.60 -9.59 -18.24
N GLU A 41 0.39 -9.03 -18.36
CA GLU A 41 -0.34 -8.47 -17.23
C GLU A 41 -0.69 -9.55 -16.20
N LYS A 42 -1.18 -10.72 -16.64
CA LYS A 42 -1.42 -11.88 -15.76
C LYS A 42 -0.14 -12.34 -15.08
N ARG A 43 0.98 -12.40 -15.81
CA ARG A 43 2.29 -12.79 -15.26
C ARG A 43 2.75 -11.80 -14.19
N ARG A 44 2.64 -10.50 -14.45
CA ARG A 44 2.96 -9.43 -13.49
C ARG A 44 2.08 -9.53 -12.25
N GLN A 45 0.77 -9.73 -12.42
CA GLN A 45 -0.17 -9.93 -11.31
C GLN A 45 0.16 -11.18 -10.48
N GLN A 46 0.48 -12.31 -11.13
CA GLN A 46 0.86 -13.54 -10.43
C GLN A 46 2.17 -13.37 -9.66
N GLU A 47 3.18 -12.72 -10.27
CA GLU A 47 4.45 -12.44 -9.61
C GLU A 47 4.26 -11.51 -8.40
N GLN A 48 3.45 -10.47 -8.55
CA GLN A 48 3.10 -9.57 -7.45
C GLN A 48 2.42 -10.32 -6.30
N LYS A 49 1.38 -11.11 -6.57
CA LYS A 49 0.70 -11.93 -5.55
C LYS A 49 1.66 -12.88 -4.85
N ARG A 50 2.61 -13.48 -5.58
CA ARG A 50 3.61 -14.36 -4.99
C ARG A 50 4.54 -13.61 -4.03
N ARG A 51 4.98 -12.40 -4.40
CA ARG A 51 5.82 -11.55 -3.56
C ARG A 51 5.08 -11.11 -2.30
N GLU A 52 3.84 -10.63 -2.44
CA GLU A 52 2.99 -10.22 -1.32
C GLU A 52 2.73 -11.38 -0.35
N LYS A 53 2.47 -12.59 -0.87
CA LYS A 53 2.31 -13.79 -0.04
C LYS A 53 3.58 -14.12 0.76
N LEU A 54 4.75 -14.06 0.11
CA LEU A 54 6.02 -14.35 0.78
C LEU A 54 6.37 -13.30 1.83
N GLU A 55 6.11 -12.02 1.56
CA GLU A 55 6.26 -10.94 2.54
C GLU A 55 5.34 -11.16 3.76
N LEU A 56 4.07 -11.52 3.51
CA LEU A 56 3.12 -11.83 4.58
C LEU A 56 3.57 -13.03 5.43
N GLU A 57 4.06 -14.09 4.81
CA GLU A 57 4.60 -15.27 5.53
C GLU A 57 5.79 -14.87 6.42
N GLN A 58 6.69 -14.02 5.91
CA GLN A 58 7.80 -13.50 6.70
C GLN A 58 7.34 -12.61 7.84
N ASP A 59 6.37 -11.74 7.61
CA ASP A 59 5.80 -10.85 8.63
C ASP A 59 5.11 -11.64 9.74
N LEU A 60 4.30 -12.64 9.39
CA LEU A 60 3.65 -13.53 10.35
C LEU A 60 4.68 -14.30 11.17
N ALA A 61 5.73 -14.82 10.53
CA ALA A 61 6.83 -15.48 11.23
C ALA A 61 7.60 -14.51 12.17
N ALA A 62 7.66 -13.23 11.83
CA ALA A 62 8.23 -12.17 12.66
C ALA A 62 7.28 -11.67 13.77
N GLY A 63 6.11 -12.29 13.95
CA GLY A 63 5.15 -11.93 14.99
C GLY A 63 4.21 -10.79 14.62
N MET A 64 3.88 -10.61 13.34
CA MET A 64 2.88 -9.62 12.94
C MET A 64 1.51 -9.97 13.53
N LEU A 65 0.95 -9.02 14.27
CA LEU A 65 -0.36 -9.10 14.90
C LEU A 65 -1.47 -8.54 14.01
N MET A 66 -1.14 -7.50 13.23
CA MET A 66 -2.09 -6.78 12.40
C MET A 66 -1.37 -6.09 11.24
N GLN A 67 -2.06 -6.02 10.12
CA GLN A 67 -1.74 -5.15 8.99
C GLN A 67 -2.92 -4.24 8.69
N TYR A 68 -2.63 -2.98 8.36
CA TYR A 68 -3.56 -2.01 7.84
C TYR A 68 -3.04 -1.50 6.48
N HIS A 69 -3.89 -1.58 5.47
CA HIS A 69 -3.66 -1.01 4.15
C HIS A 69 -5.00 -0.47 3.63
N PRO A 70 -5.22 0.85 3.62
CA PRO A 70 -6.48 1.40 3.19
C PRO A 70 -6.60 1.29 1.67
N GLU A 71 -7.82 1.00 1.20
CA GLU A 71 -8.14 0.96 -0.23
C GLU A 71 -8.21 2.35 -0.86
N VAL A 72 -8.45 3.37 -0.04
CA VAL A 72 -8.54 4.78 -0.42
C VAL A 72 -7.51 5.56 0.39
N VAL A 73 -6.85 6.54 -0.25
CA VAL A 73 -5.93 7.46 0.42
C VAL A 73 -6.65 8.12 1.61
N ARG A 74 -6.00 8.13 2.78
CA ARG A 74 -6.54 8.68 4.02
C ARG A 74 -5.58 9.69 4.65
N VAL A 75 -6.05 10.91 4.89
CA VAL A 75 -5.22 12.02 5.37
C VAL A 75 -5.45 12.26 6.86
N ILE A 76 -4.35 12.32 7.62
CA ILE A 76 -4.33 12.65 9.04
C ILE A 76 -3.91 14.11 9.22
N GLY A 77 -4.70 14.88 9.95
CA GLY A 77 -4.39 16.27 10.32
C GLY A 77 -4.23 17.24 9.15
N GLY A 78 -3.99 18.51 9.46
CA GLY A 78 -4.02 19.60 8.49
C GLY A 78 -5.43 20.16 8.22
N LYS A 79 -5.56 21.00 7.19
CA LYS A 79 -6.81 21.66 6.79
C LYS A 79 -7.70 20.76 5.94
N ASP A 80 -7.10 19.88 5.13
CA ASP A 80 -7.79 18.99 4.20
C ASP A 80 -7.86 17.54 4.75
N ASN A 81 -8.10 17.39 6.06
CA ASN A 81 -8.00 16.10 6.74
C ASN A 81 -9.29 15.26 6.67
N ASP A 82 -9.12 13.94 6.51
CA ASP A 82 -10.24 13.00 6.65
C ASP A 82 -10.58 12.78 8.13
N PHE A 83 -9.55 12.79 8.98
CA PHE A 83 -9.68 12.61 10.43
C PHE A 83 -8.47 13.19 11.18
N GLN A 84 -8.65 13.37 12.49
CA GLN A 84 -7.59 13.87 13.39
C GLN A 84 -6.66 12.77 13.88
N GLU A 85 -7.15 11.53 13.96
CA GLU A 85 -6.42 10.40 14.51
C GLU A 85 -6.79 9.10 13.77
N LEU A 86 -5.78 8.34 13.35
CA LEU A 86 -5.96 6.95 12.91
C LEU A 86 -5.82 6.05 14.12
N ILE A 87 -6.85 5.29 14.47
CA ILE A 87 -6.82 4.31 15.57
C ILE A 87 -6.89 2.90 14.99
N LEU A 88 -5.87 2.10 15.28
CA LEU A 88 -5.79 0.69 14.93
C LEU A 88 -6.02 -0.16 16.18
N SER A 89 -7.19 -0.79 16.26
CA SER A 89 -7.61 -1.59 17.41
C SER A 89 -7.31 -3.07 17.19
N LEU A 90 -6.36 -3.62 17.94
CA LEU A 90 -6.09 -5.06 17.94
C LEU A 90 -7.31 -5.85 18.46
N GLN A 91 -7.46 -7.08 17.98
CA GLN A 91 -8.57 -7.97 18.36
C GLN A 91 -8.65 -8.21 19.88
N ARG A 92 -7.49 -8.22 20.54
CA ARG A 92 -7.33 -8.35 22.00
C ARG A 92 -6.03 -7.66 22.44
N PRO A 93 -5.81 -7.42 23.74
CA PRO A 93 -4.53 -6.88 24.21
C PRO A 93 -3.35 -7.77 23.80
N ALA A 94 -2.23 -7.12 23.45
CA ALA A 94 -0.99 -7.75 23.04
C ALA A 94 0.21 -7.00 23.60
N TYR A 95 1.32 -7.70 23.84
CA TYR A 95 2.62 -7.06 23.99
C TYR A 95 3.07 -6.62 22.61
N VAL A 96 2.98 -5.32 22.35
CA VAL A 96 3.40 -4.71 21.09
C VAL A 96 4.88 -4.36 21.21
N ASP A 97 5.69 -4.98 20.36
CA ASP A 97 7.14 -4.75 20.32
C ASP A 97 7.45 -3.50 19.51
N LYS A 98 6.88 -3.44 18.30
CA LYS A 98 7.13 -2.37 17.33
C LYS A 98 5.97 -2.17 16.37
N VAL A 99 5.93 -0.98 15.81
CA VAL A 99 5.04 -0.58 14.73
C VAL A 99 5.89 -0.13 13.55
N VAL A 100 5.61 -0.68 12.38
CA VAL A 100 6.27 -0.34 11.12
C VAL A 100 5.22 0.27 10.21
N PHE A 101 5.46 1.47 9.70
CA PHE A 101 4.47 2.15 8.86
C PHE A 101 5.12 2.87 7.68
N HIS A 102 4.41 2.91 6.57
CA HIS A 102 4.76 3.71 5.40
C HIS A 102 3.90 4.97 5.41
N ALA A 103 4.54 6.12 5.48
CA ALA A 103 3.84 7.40 5.42
C ALA A 103 4.55 8.34 4.44
N ASP A 104 3.76 9.22 3.83
CA ASP A 104 4.22 10.30 2.96
C ASP A 104 3.48 11.60 3.27
N ASP A 105 4.06 12.68 2.75
CA ASP A 105 3.55 14.04 2.86
C ASP A 105 3.47 14.64 1.45
N LEU A 106 2.67 14.00 0.60
CA LEU A 106 2.37 14.46 -0.76
C LEU A 106 1.11 15.33 -0.84
N ILE A 107 0.48 15.57 0.29
CA ILE A 107 -0.81 16.24 0.40
C ILE A 107 -0.55 17.65 0.92
N GLY A 108 -1.27 18.64 0.39
CA GLY A 108 -1.04 20.03 0.75
C GLY A 108 0.11 20.71 -0.01
N LYS A 109 0.40 21.95 0.39
CA LYS A 109 1.43 22.81 -0.23
C LYS A 109 2.75 22.80 0.53
N HIS A 110 2.69 22.47 1.81
CA HIS A 110 3.83 22.38 2.70
C HIS A 110 4.24 20.90 2.80
N HIS A 111 5.51 20.64 3.14
CA HIS A 111 6.08 19.29 3.17
C HIS A 111 6.85 19.09 4.48
N GLU A 112 6.20 19.42 5.58
CA GLU A 112 6.75 19.42 6.94
C GLU A 112 5.93 18.55 7.90
N GLY A 113 5.18 17.59 7.34
CA GLY A 113 4.33 16.64 8.04
C GLY A 113 5.07 15.93 9.16
N LYS A 114 4.49 15.99 10.35
CA LYS A 114 5.01 15.33 11.56
C LYS A 114 3.94 14.45 12.15
N LEU A 115 4.32 13.23 12.49
CA LEU A 115 3.42 12.24 13.05
C LEU A 115 3.85 11.85 14.46
N ALA A 116 2.88 11.72 15.36
CA ALA A 116 3.05 11.15 16.69
C ALA A 116 2.37 9.78 16.75
N VAL A 117 2.98 8.85 17.49
CA VAL A 117 2.49 7.49 17.71
C VAL A 117 2.17 7.28 19.18
N TYR A 118 1.00 6.74 19.45
CA TYR A 118 0.51 6.43 20.78
C TYR A 118 0.13 4.95 20.89
N ALA A 119 0.16 4.44 22.12
CA ALA A 119 -0.35 3.12 22.46
C ALA A 119 -1.25 3.23 23.69
N ASP A 120 -2.53 2.90 23.52
CA ASP A 120 -3.61 3.11 24.51
C ASP A 120 -3.56 4.53 25.13
N GLY A 121 -3.38 5.54 24.29
CA GLY A 121 -3.33 6.96 24.69
C GLY A 121 -2.00 7.43 25.28
N VAL A 122 -1.04 6.52 25.53
CA VAL A 122 0.30 6.92 25.97
C VAL A 122 1.19 7.23 24.78
N LEU A 123 1.82 8.41 24.78
CA LEU A 123 2.76 8.84 23.75
C LEU A 123 3.99 7.93 23.74
N ILE A 124 4.26 7.33 22.59
CA ILE A 124 5.41 6.44 22.36
C ILE A 124 6.52 7.16 21.63
N LYS A 125 6.16 7.87 20.56
CA LYS A 125 7.10 8.66 19.79
C LYS A 125 6.41 9.91 19.29
N ASP A 126 7.04 11.05 19.55
CA ASP A 126 6.60 12.34 19.06
C ASP A 126 7.42 12.79 17.84
N ARG A 127 6.83 13.67 17.03
CA ARG A 127 7.46 14.42 15.93
C ARG A 127 8.31 13.55 14.98
N ILE A 128 7.72 12.47 14.48
CA ILE A 128 8.32 11.69 13.40
C ILE A 128 8.18 12.50 12.10
N ASP A 129 9.30 12.96 11.57
CA ASP A 129 9.41 13.73 10.33
C ASP A 129 9.07 12.84 9.12
N ILE A 130 7.96 13.17 8.45
CA ILE A 130 7.44 12.45 7.30
C ILE A 130 7.91 13.16 6.03
N LYS A 131 8.59 12.41 5.17
CA LYS A 131 9.13 12.96 3.93
C LYS A 131 8.10 12.91 2.81
N LYS A 132 8.13 13.95 1.98
CA LYS A 132 7.36 14.04 0.73
C LYS A 132 7.38 12.76 -0.10
N ARG A 133 8.54 12.12 -0.30
CA ARG A 133 8.65 10.93 -1.17
C ARG A 133 8.26 9.59 -0.52
N GLY A 134 7.66 9.62 0.66
CA GLY A 134 7.25 8.43 1.38
C GLY A 134 8.44 7.61 1.90
N LYS A 135 8.31 7.06 3.11
CA LYS A 135 9.30 6.12 3.63
C LYS A 135 8.66 5.18 4.64
N TRP A 136 9.29 4.01 4.79
CA TRP A 136 9.07 3.16 5.95
C TRP A 136 9.73 3.74 7.20
N HIS A 137 8.94 3.82 8.26
CA HIS A 137 9.33 4.19 9.60
C HIS A 137 9.12 3.00 10.54
N GLN A 138 10.00 2.87 11.53
CA GLN A 138 9.86 1.89 12.60
C GLN A 138 9.88 2.62 13.94
N VAL A 139 8.91 2.31 14.78
CA VAL A 139 8.80 2.81 16.15
C VAL A 139 8.78 1.61 17.10
N LEU A 140 9.71 1.61 18.05
CA LEU A 140 9.70 0.65 19.15
C LEU A 140 8.63 1.09 20.16
N VAL A 141 7.76 0.15 20.55
CA VAL A 141 6.65 0.39 21.47
C VAL A 141 6.89 -0.33 22.81
N ALA A 142 7.32 -1.60 22.74
CA ALA A 142 7.74 -2.43 23.86
C ALA A 142 6.80 -2.40 25.09
N ARG A 143 5.49 -2.57 24.87
CA ARG A 143 4.49 -2.52 25.96
C ARG A 143 3.21 -3.28 25.65
N LEU A 144 2.45 -3.57 26.69
CA LEU A 144 1.07 -4.00 26.56
C LEU A 144 0.24 -2.86 25.95
N ALA A 145 -0.49 -3.17 24.87
CA ALA A 145 -1.46 -2.27 24.28
C ALA A 145 -2.56 -3.04 23.55
N ARG A 146 -3.73 -2.41 23.42
CA ARG A 146 -4.79 -2.86 22.48
C ARG A 146 -4.90 -1.94 21.28
N ASN A 147 -4.73 -0.64 21.47
CA ASN A 147 -4.89 0.35 20.42
C ASN A 147 -3.54 1.00 20.12
N ILE A 148 -3.21 1.08 18.83
CA ILE A 148 -2.12 1.92 18.33
C ILE A 148 -2.74 3.07 17.57
N SER A 149 -2.34 4.30 17.87
CA SER A 149 -2.88 5.45 17.16
C SER A 149 -1.82 6.40 16.63
N PHE A 150 -2.17 7.05 15.53
CA PHE A 150 -1.34 8.01 14.83
C PHE A 150 -2.06 9.35 14.78
N ARG A 151 -1.35 10.42 15.15
CA ARG A 151 -1.85 11.79 15.08
C ARG A 151 -0.87 12.64 14.33
N ALA A 152 -1.37 13.46 13.41
CA ALA A 152 -0.53 14.50 12.85
C ALA A 152 -0.33 15.60 13.90
N VAL A 153 0.88 16.15 13.95
CA VAL A 153 1.25 17.18 14.92
C VAL A 153 1.16 18.58 14.31
N ASP A 154 1.35 18.67 12.99
CA ASP A 154 1.60 19.94 12.29
C ASP A 154 0.80 19.96 10.99
N ASP A 155 1.30 19.26 9.98
CA ASP A 155 0.77 19.26 8.61
C ASP A 155 0.00 17.98 8.24
N GLU A 156 -0.62 17.97 7.05
CA GLU A 156 -1.26 16.80 6.47
C GLU A 156 -0.26 15.63 6.34
N VAL A 157 -0.65 14.43 6.81
CA VAL A 157 0.15 13.22 6.64
C VAL A 157 -0.69 12.09 6.10
N HIS A 158 -0.19 11.39 5.09
CA HIS A 158 -0.81 10.19 4.57
C HIS A 158 -0.12 8.93 5.11
N VAL A 159 -0.85 8.10 5.84
CA VAL A 159 -0.37 6.78 6.30
C VAL A 159 -0.91 5.69 5.38
N ASN A 160 -0.02 5.13 4.55
CA ASN A 160 -0.36 4.19 3.48
C ASN A 160 -0.47 2.74 3.95
N ARG A 161 0.41 2.35 4.88
CA ARG A 161 0.52 0.98 5.38
C ARG A 161 0.98 1.01 6.81
N VAL A 162 0.42 0.14 7.63
CA VAL A 162 0.88 -0.10 9.00
C VAL A 162 0.95 -1.60 9.24
N LYS A 163 2.02 -2.03 9.91
CA LYS A 163 2.22 -3.38 10.42
C LYS A 163 2.54 -3.28 11.91
N VAL A 164 1.81 -4.03 12.72
CA VAL A 164 2.01 -4.08 14.18
C VAL A 164 2.58 -5.45 14.51
N TYR A 165 3.70 -5.48 15.24
CA TYR A 165 4.39 -6.72 15.61
C TYR A 165 4.42 -6.88 17.13
N GLY A 166 4.36 -8.12 17.58
CA GLY A 166 4.38 -8.45 18.99
C GLY A 166 3.88 -9.86 19.28
N SER A 167 3.35 -10.04 20.49
CA SER A 167 2.77 -11.30 20.94
C SER A 167 1.43 -11.09 21.65
N TRP A 168 0.47 -11.96 21.37
CA TRP A 168 -0.82 -11.93 22.06
C TRP A 168 -0.64 -12.28 23.54
N VAL A 169 -1.33 -11.54 24.42
CA VAL A 169 -1.40 -11.92 25.83
C VAL A 169 -2.15 -13.25 25.96
N SER A 170 -1.51 -14.23 26.61
CA SER A 170 -2.12 -15.51 26.89
C SER A 170 -3.33 -15.34 27.84
N GLN A 171 -4.33 -16.22 27.76
CA GLN A 171 -5.50 -16.09 28.64
C GLN A 171 -5.14 -16.24 30.15
N GLY A 172 -4.04 -16.91 30.47
CA GLY A 172 -3.55 -17.08 31.84
C GLY A 172 -2.92 -15.81 32.43
N ASP A 173 -2.35 -14.94 31.60
CA ASP A 173 -1.69 -13.71 32.06
C ASP A 173 -2.68 -12.56 32.32
N ARG A 174 -3.94 -12.69 31.88
CA ARG A 174 -4.96 -11.62 32.02
C ARG A 174 -5.30 -11.25 33.46
N GLN A 175 -5.01 -12.11 34.44
CA GLN A 175 -5.34 -11.86 35.84
C GLN A 175 -4.54 -10.72 36.48
N TYR A 176 -3.41 -10.31 35.90
CA TYR A 176 -2.53 -9.29 36.50
C TYR A 176 -2.72 -7.87 35.95
N TYR A 177 -3.58 -7.66 34.95
CA TYR A 177 -3.65 -6.38 34.24
C TYR A 177 -4.88 -5.50 34.57
N TYR A 178 -5.65 -5.87 35.60
CA TYR A 178 -6.74 -5.05 36.13
C TYR A 178 -6.32 -4.15 37.30
N PHE A 179 -5.15 -3.49 37.27
CA PHE A 179 -4.84 -2.47 38.28
C PHE A 179 -3.90 -1.38 37.76
N ARG A 180 -4.47 -0.23 37.39
CA ARG A 180 -4.19 1.13 37.90
C ARG A 180 -4.81 2.20 37.00
#